data_AF-A0A1V5VLN0-F1
#
_entry.id   AF-A0A1V5VLN0-F1
#
_cell.length_a   1.000
_cell.length_b   1.000
_cell.length_c   1.000
_cell.angle_alpha   90.00
_cell.angle_beta   90.00
_cell.angle_gamma   90.00
#
_symmetry.space_group_name_H-M   'P 1'
#
loop_
_entity.id
_entity.type
_entity.pdbx_description
1 polymer ?
#
loop_
_entity_poly.entity_id
_entity_poly.type
_entity_poly.pdbx_seq_one_letter_code
_entity_poly.pdbx_strand_id
1 'polypeptide(L)'
;MNNSKRNNLNSPQSLNAYIKSICDIMRRSGRAGAMQYVPELTWMLFLRILDEREQKAEEQSKAVGSEFIPSLKFPYRWRDWAAPSGKKRQELQEKTLGAFMSFVNGELLPYLRKLKDKPGATSKQKVISEVFFSIEKTGIDTDRNLLDILDKVDTLSTEQVDETHIFTISQVYEGLLLNMGSKNSDGGQFFTPREVIRVMLNIINPKIGETVYDPCCGTGGFLAQTYLSMKEKAKTGNDLEILKTGTFYGREKENLVYPITLANLVLHEIDEPHIWHGNTLTGLEVYGGLFQTAPPMYDVILTNPPFGGKEGKDAQTKFAYKTGSTEVLFLQHIIGVH
;
A
#
# COMPACT_ATOMS: atom_id res chain seq x y z
N MET A 1 9.91 -16.72 -33.81
CA MET A 1 9.38 -15.34 -33.74
C MET A 1 7.89 -15.44 -33.44
N ASN A 2 7.50 -15.38 -32.16
CA ASN A 2 6.10 -15.29 -31.76
C ASN A 2 5.83 -13.84 -31.37
N ASN A 3 5.13 -13.11 -32.25
CA ASN A 3 4.53 -11.82 -31.94
C ASN A 3 3.40 -12.07 -30.92
N SER A 4 3.70 -12.04 -29.62
CA SER A 4 2.66 -11.78 -28.64
C SER A 4 2.19 -10.35 -28.90
N LYS A 5 0.89 -10.16 -29.12
CA LYS A 5 0.28 -8.83 -29.16
C LYS A 5 0.59 -8.16 -27.84
N ARG A 6 1.60 -7.27 -27.81
CA ARG A 6 1.86 -6.40 -26.67
C ARG A 6 0.65 -5.48 -26.55
N ASN A 7 -0.11 -5.65 -25.48
CA ASN A 7 -1.21 -4.76 -25.18
C ASN A 7 -0.60 -3.42 -24.79
N ASN A 8 -0.85 -2.38 -25.59
CA ASN A 8 -0.38 -1.03 -25.31
C ASN A 8 -1.17 -0.48 -24.11
N LEU A 9 -0.59 -0.52 -22.90
CA LEU A 9 -1.25 -0.16 -21.64
C LEU A 9 -1.13 1.34 -21.30
N ASN A 10 -0.86 2.19 -22.30
CA ASN A 10 -0.45 3.58 -22.09
C ASN A 10 -1.59 4.54 -21.72
N SER A 11 -2.85 4.09 -21.68
CA SER A 11 -3.99 4.92 -21.27
C SER A 11 -4.60 4.44 -19.94
N PRO A 12 -5.14 5.35 -19.12
CA PRO A 12 -5.91 4.98 -17.93
C PRO A 12 -7.06 4.01 -18.24
N GLN A 13 -7.71 4.15 -19.40
CA GLN A 13 -8.82 3.27 -19.81
C GLN A 13 -8.32 1.85 -20.14
N SER A 14 -7.24 1.72 -20.90
CA SER A 14 -6.64 0.41 -21.21
C SER A 14 -6.12 -0.29 -19.95
N LEU A 15 -5.50 0.46 -19.03
CA LEU A 15 -5.01 -0.07 -17.77
C LEU A 15 -6.16 -0.53 -16.86
N ASN A 16 -7.22 0.26 -16.76
CA ASN A 16 -8.45 -0.12 -16.04
C ASN A 16 -9.06 -1.42 -16.60
N ALA A 17 -9.19 -1.53 -17.92
CA ALA A 17 -9.72 -2.74 -18.56
C ALA A 17 -8.81 -3.95 -18.30
N TYR A 18 -7.50 -3.75 -18.32
CA TYR A 18 -6.54 -4.81 -18.05
C TYR A 18 -6.59 -5.29 -16.59
N ILE A 19 -6.65 -4.37 -15.64
CA ILE A 19 -6.81 -4.68 -14.22
C ILE A 19 -8.15 -5.39 -13.95
N LYS A 20 -9.24 -4.98 -14.61
CA LYS A 20 -10.51 -5.74 -14.58
C LYS A 20 -10.32 -7.18 -15.04
N SER A 21 -9.54 -7.41 -16.10
CA SER A 21 -9.26 -8.77 -16.58
C SER A 21 -8.52 -9.63 -15.53
N ILE A 22 -7.68 -9.03 -14.69
CA ILE A 22 -7.04 -9.72 -13.56
C ILE A 22 -8.07 -10.06 -12.49
N CYS A 23 -8.91 -9.09 -12.11
CA CYS A 23 -9.99 -9.31 -11.16
C CYS A 23 -10.98 -10.38 -11.62
N ASP A 24 -11.22 -10.52 -12.93
CA ASP A 24 -12.08 -11.58 -13.49
C ASP A 24 -11.48 -12.98 -13.31
N ILE A 25 -10.15 -13.12 -13.30
CA ILE A 25 -9.50 -14.39 -12.92
C ILE A 25 -9.76 -14.66 -11.43
N MET A 26 -9.54 -13.67 -10.57
CA MET A 26 -9.77 -13.79 -9.12
C MET A 26 -11.23 -14.16 -8.79
N ARG A 27 -12.20 -13.57 -9.50
CA ARG A 27 -13.63 -13.92 -9.35
C ARG A 27 -13.91 -15.37 -9.70
N ARG A 28 -13.30 -15.89 -10.78
CA ARG A 28 -13.40 -17.31 -11.15
C ARG A 28 -12.77 -18.23 -10.09
N SER A 29 -11.75 -17.75 -9.39
CA SER A 29 -11.15 -18.41 -8.21
C SER A 29 -11.95 -18.27 -6.90
N GLY A 30 -13.22 -17.86 -6.97
CA GLY A 30 -14.08 -17.73 -5.80
C GLY A 30 -13.97 -16.40 -5.03
N ARG A 31 -13.24 -15.41 -5.55
CA ARG A 31 -13.12 -14.06 -4.97
C ARG A 31 -14.11 -13.09 -5.61
N ALA A 32 -15.39 -13.28 -5.33
CA ALA A 32 -16.47 -12.55 -6.01
C ALA A 32 -16.51 -11.05 -5.69
N GLY A 33 -16.19 -10.66 -4.45
CA GLY A 33 -16.33 -9.28 -3.95
C GLY A 33 -15.03 -8.47 -3.99
N ALA A 34 -15.15 -7.13 -4.09
CA ALA A 34 -14.01 -6.20 -4.04
C ALA A 34 -13.18 -6.37 -2.76
N MET A 35 -13.85 -6.56 -1.62
CA MET A 35 -13.23 -6.88 -0.34
C MET A 35 -12.37 -8.16 -0.35
N GLN A 36 -12.56 -9.05 -1.32
CA GLN A 36 -11.83 -10.31 -1.43
C GLN A 36 -10.72 -10.26 -2.48
N TYR A 37 -10.95 -9.64 -3.64
CA TYR A 37 -9.94 -9.61 -4.71
C TYR A 37 -8.97 -8.42 -4.61
N VAL A 38 -9.38 -7.29 -4.03
CA VAL A 38 -8.48 -6.13 -3.90
C VAL A 38 -7.30 -6.43 -2.97
N PRO A 39 -7.46 -7.08 -1.80
CA PRO A 39 -6.31 -7.47 -0.98
C PRO A 39 -5.33 -8.38 -1.74
N GLU A 40 -5.84 -9.36 -2.50
CA GLU A 40 -5.00 -10.26 -3.32
C GLU A 40 -4.20 -9.50 -4.37
N LEU A 41 -4.87 -8.62 -5.12
CA LEU A 41 -4.21 -7.80 -6.12
C LEU A 41 -3.20 -6.82 -5.50
N THR A 42 -3.53 -6.28 -4.33
CA THR A 42 -2.69 -5.32 -3.59
C THR A 42 -1.31 -5.90 -3.31
N TRP A 43 -1.24 -7.06 -2.67
CA TRP A 43 0.05 -7.61 -2.25
C TRP A 43 0.89 -8.06 -3.45
N MET A 44 0.25 -8.56 -4.53
CA MET A 44 0.93 -8.94 -5.76
C MET A 44 1.51 -7.72 -6.49
N LEU A 45 0.71 -6.66 -6.65
CA LEU A 45 1.17 -5.39 -7.23
C LEU A 45 2.30 -4.78 -6.41
N PHE A 46 2.17 -4.81 -5.09
CA PHE A 46 3.19 -4.31 -4.17
C PHE A 46 4.54 -5.01 -4.40
N LEU A 47 4.58 -6.35 -4.43
CA LEU A 47 5.85 -7.08 -4.67
C LEU A 47 6.43 -6.81 -6.06
N ARG A 48 5.58 -6.70 -7.08
CA ARG A 48 6.02 -6.39 -8.45
C ARG A 48 6.72 -5.04 -8.52
N ILE A 49 6.11 -4.01 -7.94
CA ILE A 49 6.60 -2.63 -7.97
C ILE A 49 7.80 -2.46 -7.04
N LEU A 50 7.79 -3.10 -5.88
CA LEU A 50 8.95 -3.16 -4.99
C LEU A 50 10.18 -3.70 -5.75
N ASP A 51 10.04 -4.85 -6.41
CA ASP A 51 11.16 -5.44 -7.14
C ASP A 51 11.62 -4.55 -8.31
N GLU A 52 10.70 -3.94 -9.06
CA GLU A 52 11.05 -3.00 -10.14
C GLU A 52 11.86 -1.79 -9.62
N ARG A 53 11.46 -1.24 -8.46
CA ARG A 53 12.19 -0.12 -7.83
C ARG A 53 13.55 -0.55 -7.32
N GLU A 54 13.65 -1.73 -6.69
CA GLU A 54 14.93 -2.26 -6.23
C GLU A 54 15.86 -2.58 -7.41
N GLN A 55 15.36 -3.01 -8.57
CA GLN A 55 16.17 -3.13 -9.80
C GLN A 55 16.80 -1.80 -10.19
N LYS A 56 16.01 -0.74 -10.25
CA LYS A 56 16.51 0.60 -10.61
C LYS A 56 17.50 1.13 -9.57
N ALA A 57 17.21 0.96 -8.29
CA ALA A 57 18.12 1.37 -7.22
C ALA A 57 19.44 0.58 -7.26
N GLU A 58 19.37 -0.72 -7.56
CA GLU A 58 20.54 -1.58 -7.75
C GLU A 58 21.38 -1.13 -8.95
N GLU A 59 20.76 -0.80 -10.09
CA GLU A 59 21.43 -0.29 -11.29
C GLU A 59 22.10 1.07 -11.03
N GLN A 60 21.40 1.99 -10.37
CA GLN A 60 21.94 3.30 -9.98
C GLN A 60 23.12 3.16 -9.04
N SER A 61 23.01 2.30 -8.02
CA SER A 61 24.09 2.04 -7.06
C SER A 61 25.33 1.48 -7.75
N LYS A 62 25.15 0.53 -8.67
CA LYS A 62 26.24 -0.01 -9.49
C LYS A 62 26.91 1.06 -10.35
N ALA A 63 26.13 1.98 -10.93
CA ALA A 63 26.67 3.05 -11.77
C ALA A 63 27.56 4.03 -11.00
N VAL A 64 27.28 4.24 -9.70
CA VAL A 64 28.08 5.12 -8.82
C VAL A 64 29.08 4.36 -7.94
N GLY A 65 29.18 3.04 -8.10
CA GLY A 65 30.09 2.19 -7.33
C GLY A 65 29.72 1.99 -5.85
N SER A 66 28.46 2.22 -5.48
CA SER A 66 27.96 1.98 -4.12
C SER A 66 27.35 0.59 -3.96
N GLU A 67 27.40 0.06 -2.74
CA GLU A 67 26.74 -1.21 -2.41
C GLU A 67 25.22 -1.01 -2.31
N PHE A 68 24.45 -1.93 -2.91
CA PHE A 68 23.00 -1.99 -2.78
C PHE A 68 22.59 -3.19 -1.92
N ILE A 69 21.83 -2.92 -0.86
CA ILE A 69 21.31 -3.97 0.03
C ILE A 69 19.83 -4.19 -0.30
N PRO A 70 19.44 -5.34 -0.89
CA PRO A 70 18.06 -5.60 -1.25
C PRO A 70 17.21 -5.90 -0.01
N SER A 71 15.95 -5.45 -0.03
CA SER A 71 14.99 -5.75 1.04
C SER A 71 14.63 -7.24 1.04
N LEU A 72 14.55 -7.84 -0.15
CA LEU A 72 14.25 -9.26 -0.36
C LEU A 72 15.42 -9.96 -1.03
N LYS A 73 15.82 -11.11 -0.50
CA LYS A 73 16.86 -11.96 -1.09
C LYS A 73 16.22 -13.06 -1.93
N PHE A 74 17.01 -13.66 -2.82
CA PHE A 74 16.62 -14.91 -3.49
C PHE A 74 16.19 -15.96 -2.46
N PRO A 75 15.09 -16.72 -2.69
CA PRO A 75 14.25 -16.73 -3.89
C PRO A 75 12.96 -15.87 -3.77
N TYR A 76 12.91 -14.87 -2.90
CA TYR A 76 11.66 -14.19 -2.52
C TYR A 76 11.37 -12.89 -3.30
N ARG A 77 12.25 -12.45 -4.21
CA ARG A 77 11.98 -11.29 -5.07
C ARG A 77 11.02 -11.65 -6.19
N TRP A 78 10.22 -10.69 -6.67
CA TRP A 78 9.28 -10.93 -7.76
C TRP A 78 9.95 -11.60 -8.98
N ARG A 79 11.11 -11.08 -9.42
CA ARG A 79 11.89 -11.65 -10.53
C ARG A 79 12.33 -13.12 -10.34
N ASP A 80 12.33 -13.63 -9.11
CA ASP A 80 12.80 -14.99 -8.82
C ASP A 80 11.67 -16.03 -8.93
N TRP A 81 10.52 -15.76 -8.29
CA TRP A 81 9.43 -16.73 -8.12
C TRP A 81 8.14 -16.40 -8.87
N ALA A 82 7.91 -15.13 -9.22
CA ALA A 82 6.66 -14.68 -9.84
C ALA A 82 6.82 -14.41 -11.35
N ALA A 83 7.92 -13.76 -11.77
CA ALA A 83 8.15 -13.46 -13.18
C ALA A 83 8.24 -14.73 -14.04
N PRO A 84 7.74 -14.74 -15.30
CA PRO A 84 7.79 -15.92 -16.18
C PRO A 84 9.20 -16.48 -16.42
N SER A 85 10.21 -15.61 -16.38
CA SER A 85 11.63 -15.96 -16.51
C SER A 85 12.31 -16.32 -15.18
N GLY A 86 11.58 -16.29 -14.07
CA GLY A 86 12.13 -16.50 -12.74
C GLY A 86 12.62 -17.93 -12.51
N LYS A 87 13.86 -18.08 -12.05
CA LYS A 87 14.48 -19.39 -11.81
C LYS A 87 13.69 -20.23 -10.81
N LYS A 88 13.22 -19.62 -9.71
CA LYS A 88 12.43 -20.34 -8.70
C LYS A 88 11.07 -20.73 -9.26
N ARG A 89 10.46 -19.87 -10.07
CA ARG A 89 9.20 -20.18 -10.76
C ARG A 89 9.34 -21.43 -11.63
N GLN A 90 10.34 -21.46 -12.51
CA GLN A 90 10.59 -22.58 -13.42
C GLN A 90 10.82 -23.89 -12.64
N GLU A 91 11.68 -23.83 -11.60
CA GLU A 91 11.93 -24.97 -10.69
C GLU A 91 10.63 -25.51 -10.07
N LEU A 92 9.70 -24.63 -9.66
CA LEU A 92 8.43 -25.03 -9.05
C LEU A 92 7.44 -25.59 -10.07
N GLN A 93 7.44 -25.09 -11.31
CA GLN A 93 6.56 -25.55 -12.38
C GLN A 93 6.98 -26.93 -12.94
N GLU A 94 8.25 -27.31 -12.81
CA GLU A 94 8.76 -28.63 -13.18
C GLU A 94 8.50 -29.72 -12.12
N LYS A 95 8.06 -29.34 -10.92
CA LYS A 95 7.75 -30.25 -9.81
C LYS A 95 6.33 -30.81 -9.92
N THR A 96 5.90 -31.48 -8.85
CA THR A 96 4.54 -32.00 -8.69
C THR A 96 3.51 -30.87 -8.66
N LEU A 97 2.29 -31.17 -9.12
CA LEU A 97 1.14 -30.26 -9.03
C LEU A 97 0.98 -29.72 -7.59
N GLY A 98 0.78 -28.42 -7.45
CA GLY A 98 0.63 -27.74 -6.16
C GLY A 98 1.94 -27.26 -5.53
N ALA A 99 3.11 -27.62 -6.07
CA ALA A 99 4.40 -27.15 -5.55
C ALA A 99 4.50 -25.62 -5.54
N PHE A 100 3.93 -24.95 -6.56
CA PHE A 100 3.92 -23.50 -6.63
C PHE A 100 3.10 -22.88 -5.49
N MET A 101 1.87 -23.37 -5.28
CA MET A 101 1.02 -22.91 -4.18
C MET A 101 1.59 -23.25 -2.80
N SER A 102 2.24 -24.41 -2.65
CA SER A 102 2.94 -24.78 -1.42
C SER A 102 4.08 -23.82 -1.11
N PHE A 103 4.87 -23.39 -2.10
CA PHE A 103 5.91 -22.38 -1.91
C PHE A 103 5.30 -21.03 -1.49
N VAL A 104 4.26 -20.57 -2.21
CA VAL A 104 3.62 -19.27 -1.92
C VAL A 104 3.06 -19.24 -0.49
N ASN A 105 2.27 -20.24 -0.12
CA ASN A 105 1.60 -20.28 1.18
C ASN A 105 2.50 -20.74 2.34
N GLY A 106 3.41 -21.67 2.08
CA GLY A 106 4.24 -22.31 3.10
C GLY A 106 5.59 -21.63 3.34
N GLU A 107 6.11 -20.89 2.35
CA GLU A 107 7.45 -20.29 2.43
C GLU A 107 7.42 -18.78 2.22
N LEU A 108 6.90 -18.30 1.09
CA LEU A 108 6.93 -16.88 0.71
C LEU A 108 6.15 -16.00 1.68
N LEU A 109 4.85 -16.25 1.86
CA LEU A 109 4.00 -15.42 2.72
C LEU A 109 4.48 -15.43 4.19
N PRO A 110 4.85 -16.60 4.79
CA PRO A 110 5.47 -16.63 6.11
C PRO A 110 6.80 -15.87 6.20
N TYR A 111 7.66 -15.96 5.17
CA TYR A 111 8.92 -15.22 5.11
C TYR A 111 8.69 -13.71 5.15
N LEU A 112 7.75 -13.21 4.32
CA LEU A 112 7.43 -11.78 4.24
C LEU A 112 6.88 -11.26 5.57
N ARG A 113 5.94 -11.99 6.20
CA ARG A 113 5.35 -11.61 7.50
C ARG A 113 6.34 -11.51 8.65
N LYS A 114 7.46 -12.22 8.57
CA LYS A 114 8.50 -12.27 9.62
C LYS A 114 9.69 -11.37 9.33
N LEU A 115 9.63 -10.52 8.30
CA LEU A 115 10.75 -9.64 7.95
C LEU A 115 11.07 -8.65 9.07
N LYS A 116 10.05 -8.10 9.74
CA LYS A 116 10.25 -7.16 10.86
C LYS A 116 10.95 -7.78 12.07
N ASP A 117 10.86 -9.11 12.22
CA ASP A 117 11.43 -9.84 13.36
C ASP A 117 12.92 -10.14 13.17
N LYS A 118 13.47 -9.85 11.98
CA LYS A 118 14.90 -10.06 11.72
C LYS A 118 15.75 -9.05 12.48
N PRO A 119 16.88 -9.47 13.09
CA PRO A 119 17.83 -8.54 13.68
C PRO A 119 18.29 -7.52 12.65
N GLY A 120 18.17 -6.22 12.98
CA GLY A 120 18.54 -5.14 12.07
C GLY A 120 17.58 -4.91 10.90
N ALA A 121 16.33 -5.38 10.98
CA ALA A 121 15.33 -5.13 9.94
C ALA A 121 15.20 -3.63 9.63
N THR A 122 15.35 -3.29 8.34
CA THR A 122 15.25 -1.90 7.86
C THR A 122 13.80 -1.40 7.92
N SER A 123 13.58 -0.08 7.84
CA SER A 123 12.24 0.51 7.73
C SER A 123 11.44 -0.14 6.60
N LYS A 124 12.05 -0.28 5.42
CA LYS A 124 11.45 -0.97 4.25
C LYS A 124 11.05 -2.41 4.55
N GLN A 125 11.90 -3.18 5.24
CA GLN A 125 11.57 -4.56 5.63
C GLN A 125 10.42 -4.64 6.63
N LYS A 126 10.31 -3.69 7.56
CA LYS A 126 9.17 -3.59 8.47
C LYS A 126 7.88 -3.28 7.72
N VAL A 127 7.92 -2.32 6.78
CA VAL A 127 6.77 -1.98 5.92
C VAL A 127 6.31 -3.20 5.12
N ILE A 128 7.24 -3.93 4.49
CA ILE A 128 6.91 -5.18 3.78
C ILE A 128 6.26 -6.17 4.76
N SER A 129 6.82 -6.36 5.95
CA SER A 129 6.26 -7.27 6.96
C SER A 129 4.80 -6.96 7.27
N GLU A 130 4.47 -5.67 7.41
CA GLU A 130 3.15 -5.19 7.80
C GLU A 130 2.13 -5.21 6.65
N VAL A 131 2.56 -4.99 5.40
CA VAL A 131 1.71 -5.22 4.22
C VAL A 131 1.23 -6.68 4.14
N PHE A 132 2.03 -7.61 4.68
CA PHE A 132 1.70 -9.04 4.66
C PHE A 132 1.10 -9.57 5.95
N PHE A 133 1.02 -8.77 7.04
CA PHE A 133 0.75 -9.26 8.39
C PHE A 133 -0.51 -10.16 8.50
N SER A 134 -1.60 -9.77 7.83
CA SER A 134 -2.87 -10.51 7.85
C SER A 134 -3.02 -11.54 6.72
N ILE A 135 -2.02 -11.69 5.85
CA ILE A 135 -2.04 -12.60 4.71
C ILE A 135 -1.45 -13.96 5.10
N GLU A 136 -2.30 -14.86 5.58
CA GLU A 136 -1.87 -16.21 5.97
C GLU A 136 -1.63 -17.12 4.76
N LYS A 137 -2.50 -17.01 3.76
CA LYS A 137 -2.46 -17.77 2.51
C LYS A 137 -3.12 -16.96 1.41
N THR A 138 -2.71 -17.19 0.16
CA THR A 138 -3.46 -16.65 -0.97
C THR A 138 -4.82 -17.30 -1.07
N GLY A 139 -5.78 -16.49 -1.48
CA GLY A 139 -7.14 -16.87 -1.70
C GLY A 139 -7.46 -17.45 -3.08
N ILE A 140 -6.47 -17.52 -3.97
CA ILE A 140 -6.60 -18.11 -5.30
C ILE A 140 -6.67 -19.65 -5.18
N ASP A 141 -7.47 -20.28 -6.02
CA ASP A 141 -7.87 -21.70 -5.86
C ASP A 141 -6.92 -22.70 -6.54
N THR A 142 -6.20 -22.29 -7.59
CA THR A 142 -5.34 -23.18 -8.37
C THR A 142 -4.01 -22.52 -8.77
N ASP A 143 -2.96 -23.34 -8.92
CA ASP A 143 -1.66 -22.89 -9.48
C ASP A 143 -1.84 -22.16 -10.80
N ARG A 144 -2.70 -22.67 -11.69
CA ARG A 144 -2.96 -22.08 -13.00
C ARG A 144 -3.53 -20.67 -12.89
N ASN A 145 -4.59 -20.49 -12.09
CA ASN A 145 -5.19 -19.17 -11.93
C ASN A 145 -4.20 -18.18 -11.29
N LEU A 146 -3.40 -18.63 -10.32
CA LEU A 146 -2.38 -17.80 -9.72
C LEU A 146 -1.31 -17.40 -10.74
N LEU A 147 -0.78 -18.34 -11.52
CA LEU A 147 0.20 -18.07 -12.57
C LEU A 147 -0.34 -17.12 -13.63
N ASP A 148 -1.60 -17.29 -14.09
CA ASP A 148 -2.25 -16.39 -15.05
C ASP A 148 -2.38 -14.96 -14.48
N ILE A 149 -2.67 -14.82 -13.19
CA ILE A 149 -2.71 -13.52 -12.49
C ILE A 149 -1.30 -12.92 -12.43
N LEU A 150 -0.30 -13.70 -12.01
CA LEU A 150 1.09 -13.23 -11.89
C LEU A 150 1.66 -12.80 -13.24
N ASP A 151 1.37 -13.52 -14.32
CA ASP A 151 1.77 -13.13 -15.68
C ASP A 151 1.17 -11.79 -16.08
N LYS A 152 -0.10 -11.58 -15.77
CA LYS A 152 -0.75 -10.29 -16.03
C LYS A 152 -0.17 -9.18 -15.17
N VAL A 153 0.04 -9.41 -13.87
CA VAL A 153 0.67 -8.42 -12.98
C VAL A 153 2.10 -8.13 -13.43
N ASP A 154 2.84 -9.12 -13.91
CA ASP A 154 4.22 -8.94 -14.37
C ASP A 154 4.28 -7.92 -15.52
N THR A 155 3.37 -8.05 -16.49
CA THR A 155 3.25 -7.13 -17.65
C THR A 155 2.81 -5.72 -17.29
N LEU A 156 2.21 -5.50 -16.12
CA LEU A 156 1.80 -4.16 -15.67
C LEU A 156 2.99 -3.25 -15.37
N SER A 157 4.21 -3.78 -15.31
CA SER A 157 5.36 -3.05 -14.79
C SER A 157 6.56 -3.16 -15.74
N THR A 158 6.28 -3.45 -17.02
CA THR A 158 7.29 -3.71 -18.05
C THR A 158 6.98 -2.96 -19.34
N GLU A 159 7.13 -1.64 -19.33
CA GLU A 159 7.70 -0.88 -20.45
C GLU A 159 8.15 0.52 -19.98
N GLN A 160 9.31 0.92 -20.50
CA GLN A 160 10.07 2.16 -20.28
C GLN A 160 9.43 3.21 -19.36
N VAL A 161 9.90 3.16 -18.11
CA VAL A 161 9.92 4.17 -17.05
C VAL A 161 9.67 5.59 -17.54
N ASP A 162 8.40 5.92 -17.69
CA ASP A 162 7.95 7.26 -17.40
C ASP A 162 7.37 7.22 -15.98
N GLU A 163 7.67 8.21 -15.15
CA GLU A 163 6.98 8.40 -13.85
C GLU A 163 5.45 8.35 -14.04
N THR A 164 5.00 8.77 -15.23
CA THR A 164 3.63 8.64 -15.73
C THR A 164 3.04 7.22 -15.61
N HIS A 165 3.83 6.15 -15.79
CA HIS A 165 3.30 4.78 -15.75
C HIS A 165 2.99 4.30 -14.32
N ILE A 166 3.90 4.53 -13.36
CA ILE A 166 3.67 4.21 -11.93
C ILE A 166 2.53 5.06 -11.38
N PHE A 167 2.49 6.34 -11.77
CA PHE A 167 1.36 7.21 -11.47
C PHE A 167 0.04 6.61 -11.98
N THR A 168 -0.01 6.14 -13.22
CA THR A 168 -1.23 5.54 -13.80
C THR A 168 -1.67 4.27 -13.05
N ILE A 169 -0.73 3.40 -12.65
CA ILE A 169 -1.05 2.22 -11.82
C ILE A 169 -1.63 2.65 -10.47
N SER A 170 -1.03 3.65 -9.82
CA SER A 170 -1.51 4.17 -8.54
C SER A 170 -2.93 4.74 -8.67
N GLN A 171 -3.23 5.47 -9.75
CA GLN A 171 -4.58 5.97 -10.03
C GLN A 171 -5.60 4.84 -10.26
N VAL A 172 -5.24 3.78 -10.99
CA VAL A 172 -6.16 2.65 -11.19
C VAL A 172 -6.34 1.86 -9.90
N TYR A 173 -5.28 1.69 -9.12
CA TYR A 173 -5.36 1.07 -7.79
C TYR A 173 -6.31 1.85 -6.88
N GLU A 174 -6.22 3.19 -6.89
CA GLU A 174 -7.16 4.06 -6.19
C GLU A 174 -8.61 3.90 -6.68
N GLY A 175 -8.81 3.70 -7.99
CA GLY A 175 -10.09 3.32 -8.56
C GLY A 175 -10.63 1.98 -8.03
N LEU A 176 -9.77 1.02 -7.72
CA LEU A 176 -10.18 -0.25 -7.10
C LEU A 176 -10.58 -0.07 -5.63
N LEU A 177 -9.83 0.75 -4.89
CA LEU A 177 -10.14 1.10 -3.50
C LEU A 177 -11.49 1.82 -3.39
N LEU A 178 -11.76 2.74 -4.31
CA LEU A 178 -13.07 3.37 -4.51
C LEU A 178 -14.21 2.36 -4.69
N ASN A 179 -13.99 1.36 -5.53
CA ASN A 179 -14.99 0.31 -5.78
C ASN A 179 -15.16 -0.65 -4.60
N MET A 180 -14.14 -0.79 -3.75
CA MET A 180 -14.18 -1.53 -2.51
C MET A 180 -15.03 -0.80 -1.46
N GLY A 181 -14.85 0.52 -1.31
CA GLY A 181 -15.66 1.36 -0.42
C GLY A 181 -17.10 1.55 -0.89
N SER A 182 -17.36 1.76 -2.18
CA SER A 182 -18.72 2.11 -2.64
C SER A 182 -19.74 0.96 -2.62
N LYS A 183 -19.31 -0.31 -2.50
CA LYS A 183 -20.20 -1.49 -2.63
C LYS A 183 -20.87 -1.98 -1.36
N ASN A 184 -20.60 -1.36 -0.20
CA ASN A 184 -21.24 -1.66 1.07
C ASN A 184 -22.01 -0.43 1.59
N SER A 185 -23.09 -0.66 2.35
CA SER A 185 -23.81 0.39 3.09
C SER A 185 -22.91 1.18 4.06
N ASP A 186 -21.78 0.60 4.48
CA ASP A 186 -20.79 1.20 5.40
C ASP A 186 -19.51 1.67 4.69
N GLY A 187 -19.29 1.38 3.41
CA GLY A 187 -17.98 1.62 2.79
C GLY A 187 -17.71 3.06 2.35
N GLY A 188 -18.70 3.95 2.50
CA GLY A 188 -18.48 5.41 2.49
C GLY A 188 -17.70 5.92 3.71
N GLN A 189 -17.52 5.10 4.76
CA GLN A 189 -16.77 5.46 5.97
C GLN A 189 -15.25 5.47 5.78
N PHE A 190 -14.74 4.80 4.75
CA PHE A 190 -13.29 4.62 4.53
C PHE A 190 -12.74 5.44 3.36
N PHE A 191 -13.58 6.21 2.67
CA PHE A 191 -13.18 6.84 1.42
C PHE A 191 -13.69 8.29 1.29
N THR A 192 -12.77 9.21 1.01
CA THR A 192 -13.07 10.61 0.70
C THR A 192 -12.91 10.86 -0.81
N PRO A 193 -13.94 11.40 -1.50
CA PRO A 193 -13.85 11.76 -2.92
C PRO A 193 -12.62 12.59 -3.25
N ARG A 194 -11.94 12.28 -4.35
CA ARG A 194 -10.65 12.89 -4.70
C ARG A 194 -10.77 14.38 -4.98
N GLU A 195 -11.90 14.79 -5.52
CA GLU A 195 -12.26 16.18 -5.77
C GLU A 195 -12.32 16.98 -4.47
N VAL A 196 -12.86 16.38 -3.40
CA VAL A 196 -12.91 16.99 -2.06
C VAL A 196 -11.49 17.14 -1.51
N ILE A 197 -10.67 16.08 -1.60
CA ILE A 197 -9.27 16.13 -1.15
C ILE A 197 -8.51 17.23 -1.89
N ARG A 198 -8.64 17.34 -3.21
CA ARG A 198 -7.97 18.38 -4.01
C ARG A 198 -8.37 19.78 -3.61
N VAL A 199 -9.66 20.02 -3.34
CA VAL A 199 -10.12 21.32 -2.83
C VAL A 199 -9.48 21.64 -1.48
N MET A 200 -9.46 20.69 -0.54
CA MET A 200 -8.81 20.87 0.76
C MET A 200 -7.32 21.16 0.62
N LEU A 201 -6.61 20.43 -0.24
CA LEU A 201 -5.18 20.64 -0.50
C LEU A 201 -4.88 22.01 -1.13
N ASN A 202 -5.76 22.51 -1.99
CA ASN A 202 -5.60 23.84 -2.58
C ASN A 202 -5.75 24.95 -1.52
N ILE A 203 -6.63 24.76 -0.53
CA ILE A 203 -6.86 25.72 0.55
C ILE A 203 -5.73 25.66 1.58
N ILE A 204 -5.41 24.46 2.09
CA ILE A 204 -4.38 24.27 3.13
C ILE A 204 -2.97 24.49 2.56
N ASN A 205 -2.74 24.09 1.31
CA ASN A 205 -1.50 24.27 0.58
C ASN A 205 -0.21 23.85 1.34
N PRO A 206 -0.10 22.57 1.76
CA PRO A 206 1.05 22.06 2.53
C PRO A 206 2.40 22.31 1.85
N LYS A 207 3.45 22.47 2.66
CA LYS A 207 4.81 22.82 2.27
C LYS A 207 5.80 21.72 2.58
N ILE A 208 6.77 21.53 1.69
CA ILE A 208 7.87 20.58 1.90
C ILE A 208 8.62 20.97 3.17
N GLY A 209 8.82 20.00 4.05
CA GLY A 209 9.36 20.21 5.40
C GLY A 209 8.30 20.21 6.51
N GLU A 210 7.03 20.41 6.19
CA GLU A 210 5.92 20.21 7.12
C GLU A 210 5.62 18.72 7.31
N THR A 211 5.10 18.39 8.49
CA THR A 211 4.57 17.07 8.84
C THR A 211 3.06 17.02 8.61
N VAL A 212 2.60 15.95 7.95
CA VAL A 212 1.19 15.75 7.58
C VAL A 212 0.64 14.53 8.30
N TYR A 213 -0.47 14.71 8.99
CA TYR A 213 -1.10 13.67 9.81
C TYR A 213 -2.56 13.41 9.46
N ASP A 214 -2.93 12.12 9.43
CA ASP A 214 -4.31 11.67 9.32
C ASP A 214 -4.64 10.62 10.42
N PRO A 215 -5.40 11.00 11.48
CA PRO A 215 -5.72 10.12 12.61
C PRO A 215 -6.66 8.94 12.29
N CYS A 216 -7.22 8.88 11.09
CA CYS A 216 -8.10 7.80 10.63
C CYS A 216 -7.98 7.68 9.12
N CYS A 217 -6.78 7.29 8.67
CA CYS A 217 -6.36 7.50 7.29
C CYS A 217 -7.08 6.66 6.24
N GLY A 218 -7.89 5.66 6.65
CA GLY A 218 -8.53 4.75 5.71
C GLY A 218 -7.46 4.14 4.82
N THR A 219 -7.67 4.11 3.51
CA THR A 219 -6.69 3.60 2.54
C THR A 219 -5.50 4.55 2.28
N GLY A 220 -5.31 5.61 3.07
CA GLY A 220 -4.21 6.57 2.93
C GLY A 220 -4.48 7.66 1.89
N GLY A 221 -5.75 7.91 1.56
CA GLY A 221 -6.13 8.78 0.45
C GLY A 221 -5.65 10.22 0.59
N PHE A 222 -5.76 10.83 1.76
CA PHE A 222 -5.25 12.19 2.01
C PHE A 222 -3.73 12.24 1.90
N LEU A 223 -3.02 11.31 2.55
CA LEU A 223 -1.56 11.26 2.57
C LEU A 223 -0.98 11.11 1.15
N ALA A 224 -1.51 10.16 0.36
CA ALA A 224 -1.08 9.94 -1.02
C ALA A 224 -1.31 11.16 -1.93
N GLN A 225 -2.47 11.82 -1.84
CA GLN A 225 -2.74 13.02 -2.66
C GLN A 225 -1.92 14.22 -2.21
N THR A 226 -1.66 14.34 -0.91
CA THR A 226 -0.79 15.39 -0.37
C THR A 226 0.64 15.21 -0.88
N TYR A 227 1.16 13.98 -0.87
CA TYR A 227 2.45 13.65 -1.49
C TYR A 227 2.51 14.10 -2.95
N LEU A 228 1.52 13.74 -3.77
CA LEU A 228 1.49 14.13 -5.18
C LEU A 228 1.50 15.65 -5.35
N SER A 229 0.69 16.38 -4.58
CA SER A 229 0.64 17.86 -4.64
C SER A 229 1.95 18.52 -4.20
N MET A 230 2.64 17.96 -3.22
CA MET A 230 3.93 18.48 -2.75
C MET A 230 5.07 18.09 -3.68
N LYS A 231 5.05 16.88 -4.26
CA LYS A 231 6.03 16.38 -5.22
C LYS A 231 6.13 17.29 -6.44
N GLU A 232 5.01 17.81 -6.95
CA GLU A 232 4.99 18.78 -8.06
C GLU A 232 5.75 20.08 -7.75
N LYS A 233 5.94 20.40 -6.46
CA LYS A 233 6.65 21.60 -5.98
C LYS A 233 8.10 21.32 -5.58
N ALA A 234 8.52 20.05 -5.55
CA ALA A 234 9.87 19.64 -5.18
C ALA A 234 10.87 20.08 -6.27
N LYS A 235 11.97 20.70 -5.86
CA LYS A 235 13.00 21.23 -6.76
C LYS A 235 14.31 20.47 -6.66
N THR A 236 14.53 19.76 -5.56
CA THR A 236 15.78 19.07 -5.25
C THR A 236 15.56 17.61 -4.89
N GLY A 237 16.61 16.79 -4.98
CA GLY A 237 16.57 15.42 -4.49
C GLY A 237 16.33 15.34 -2.97
N ASN A 238 16.80 16.34 -2.21
CA ASN A 238 16.55 16.44 -0.78
C ASN A 238 15.07 16.70 -0.46
N ASP A 239 14.40 17.54 -1.27
CA ASP A 239 12.96 17.76 -1.14
C ASP A 239 12.18 16.45 -1.33
N LEU A 240 12.57 15.66 -2.33
CA LEU A 240 11.97 14.36 -2.57
C LEU A 240 12.24 13.41 -1.41
N GLU A 241 13.47 13.37 -0.89
CA GLU A 241 13.82 12.51 0.23
C GLU A 241 12.97 12.82 1.47
N ILE A 242 12.84 14.11 1.82
CA ILE A 242 11.97 14.55 2.93
C ILE A 242 10.53 14.03 2.75
N LEU A 243 9.97 14.20 1.55
CA LEU A 243 8.61 13.73 1.26
C LEU A 243 8.48 12.21 1.35
N LYS A 244 9.51 11.46 0.96
CA LYS A 244 9.48 9.99 0.94
C LYS A 244 9.64 9.37 2.32
N THR A 245 10.32 10.04 3.25
CA THR A 245 10.77 9.41 4.50
C THR A 245 10.40 10.14 5.79
N GLY A 246 10.00 11.41 5.75
CA GLY A 246 9.82 12.22 6.98
C GLY A 246 8.50 12.99 7.08
N THR A 247 7.67 12.99 6.03
CA THR A 247 6.50 13.89 5.97
C THR A 247 5.18 13.27 6.42
N PHE A 248 4.91 12.00 6.11
CA PHE A 248 3.56 11.44 6.18
C PHE A 248 3.35 10.51 7.37
N TYR A 249 2.33 10.82 8.18
CA TYR A 249 1.94 10.10 9.38
C TYR A 249 0.46 9.77 9.36
N GLY A 250 0.07 8.59 9.84
CA GLY A 250 -1.33 8.22 9.91
C GLY A 250 -1.64 7.16 10.95
N ARG A 251 -2.93 6.97 11.23
CA ARG A 251 -3.44 5.87 12.05
C ARG A 251 -4.57 5.16 11.35
N GLU A 252 -4.54 3.83 11.37
CA GLU A 252 -5.62 2.99 10.85
C GLU A 252 -5.92 1.87 11.85
N LYS A 253 -7.20 1.59 12.07
CA LYS A 253 -7.68 0.62 13.06
C LYS A 253 -7.97 -0.74 12.46
N GLU A 254 -8.51 -0.77 11.24
CA GLU A 254 -9.06 -1.97 10.64
C GLU A 254 -7.97 -2.84 10.02
N ASN A 255 -7.85 -4.08 10.51
CA ASN A 255 -6.84 -5.07 10.08
C ASN A 255 -6.78 -5.30 8.56
N LEU A 256 -7.92 -5.13 7.88
CA LEU A 256 -8.01 -5.31 6.42
C LEU A 256 -7.54 -4.06 5.65
N VAL A 257 -7.75 -2.88 6.22
CA VAL A 257 -7.47 -1.59 5.57
C VAL A 257 -6.02 -1.16 5.81
N TYR A 258 -5.46 -1.46 6.98
CA TYR A 258 -4.09 -1.08 7.32
C TYR A 258 -3.03 -1.58 6.30
N PRO A 259 -3.00 -2.85 5.88
CA PRO A 259 -2.04 -3.31 4.87
C PRO A 259 -2.25 -2.67 3.50
N ILE A 260 -3.50 -2.39 3.13
CA ILE A 260 -3.88 -1.69 1.90
C ILE A 260 -3.32 -0.27 1.91
N THR A 261 -3.41 0.41 3.05
CA THR A 261 -2.85 1.75 3.26
C THR A 261 -1.35 1.78 3.03
N LEU A 262 -0.62 0.87 3.68
CA LEU A 262 0.84 0.78 3.53
C LEU A 262 1.23 0.52 2.07
N ALA A 263 0.56 -0.44 1.42
CA ALA A 263 0.81 -0.73 0.02
C ALA A 263 0.51 0.49 -0.85
N ASN A 264 -0.62 1.18 -0.63
CA ASN A 264 -1.01 2.36 -1.39
C ASN A 264 0.02 3.50 -1.29
N LEU A 265 0.51 3.78 -0.09
CA LEU A 265 1.50 4.85 0.12
C LEU A 265 2.84 4.52 -0.55
N VAL A 266 3.28 3.27 -0.45
CA VAL A 266 4.48 2.81 -1.17
C VAL A 266 4.27 2.90 -2.68
N LEU A 267 3.10 2.52 -3.21
CA LEU A 267 2.78 2.67 -4.64
C LEU A 267 2.89 4.13 -5.09
N HIS A 268 2.48 5.07 -4.24
CA HIS A 268 2.62 6.51 -4.44
C HIS A 268 4.03 7.06 -4.16
N GLU A 269 5.05 6.21 -4.01
CA GLU A 269 6.46 6.57 -3.80
C GLU A 269 6.81 7.07 -2.40
N ILE A 270 5.94 6.87 -1.40
CA ILE A 270 6.26 7.11 0.00
C ILE A 270 7.00 5.87 0.54
N ASP A 271 8.32 5.95 0.66
CA ASP A 271 9.18 4.81 0.99
C ASP A 271 9.08 4.41 2.48
N GLU A 272 8.91 5.38 3.38
CA GLU A 272 8.75 5.15 4.83
C GLU A 272 7.41 5.74 5.33
N PRO A 273 6.27 5.09 5.05
CA PRO A 273 4.99 5.54 5.55
C PRO A 273 4.88 5.27 7.06
N HIS A 274 4.73 6.32 7.87
CA HIS A 274 4.58 6.21 9.32
C HIS A 274 3.12 5.95 9.69
N ILE A 275 2.66 4.71 9.54
CA ILE A 275 1.29 4.32 9.90
C ILE A 275 1.29 3.53 11.20
N TRP A 276 0.53 4.00 12.17
CA TRP A 276 0.25 3.28 13.41
C TRP A 276 -1.00 2.43 13.25
N HIS A 277 -0.90 1.15 13.57
CA HIS A 277 -2.01 0.22 13.53
C HIS A 277 -2.65 0.13 14.91
N GLY A 278 -3.89 0.58 15.03
CA GLY A 278 -4.64 0.54 16.27
C GLY A 278 -5.80 1.51 16.32
N ASN A 279 -6.49 1.55 17.44
CA ASN A 279 -7.61 2.47 17.64
C ASN A 279 -7.11 3.81 18.20
N THR A 280 -7.18 4.87 17.38
CA THR A 280 -6.76 6.22 17.75
C THR A 280 -7.41 6.74 19.03
N LEU A 281 -8.71 6.49 19.21
CA LEU A 281 -9.49 7.07 20.30
C LEU A 281 -9.29 6.32 21.63
N THR A 282 -9.06 5.01 21.60
CA THR A 282 -8.74 4.24 22.82
C THR A 282 -7.23 4.22 23.11
N GLY A 283 -6.39 4.48 22.11
CA GLY A 283 -4.94 4.28 22.17
C GLY A 283 -4.53 2.80 22.19
N LEU A 284 -5.44 1.88 21.87
CA LEU A 284 -5.13 0.46 21.80
C LEU A 284 -4.26 0.19 20.57
N GLU A 285 -2.99 -0.11 20.81
CA GLU A 285 -2.02 -0.47 19.77
C GLU A 285 -2.15 -1.94 19.36
N VAL A 286 -2.23 -2.17 18.05
CA VAL A 286 -1.97 -3.48 17.44
C VAL A 286 -0.52 -3.55 16.97
N TYR A 287 -0.02 -2.49 16.33
CA TYR A 287 1.39 -2.35 15.97
C TYR A 287 1.80 -0.88 15.75
N GLY A 288 2.77 -0.39 16.52
CA GLY A 288 3.32 0.97 16.41
C GLY A 288 4.74 1.06 15.87
N GLY A 289 5.32 -0.04 15.36
CA GLY A 289 6.74 -0.09 14.99
C GLY A 289 7.15 0.83 13.83
N LEU A 290 6.20 1.24 12.99
CA LEU A 290 6.41 2.24 11.91
C LEU A 290 6.15 3.68 12.37
N PHE A 291 5.70 3.89 13.61
CA PHE A 291 5.27 5.20 14.12
C PHE A 291 6.20 5.74 15.22
N GLN A 292 7.35 5.11 15.44
CA GLN A 292 8.24 5.42 16.56
C GLN A 292 8.88 6.82 16.47
N THR A 293 9.07 7.31 15.25
CA THR A 293 9.64 8.63 14.92
C THR A 293 8.58 9.72 14.83
N ALA A 294 7.32 9.42 15.18
CA ALA A 294 6.24 10.37 15.10
C ALA A 294 6.45 11.55 16.06
N PRO A 295 6.31 12.80 15.57
CA PRO A 295 6.37 13.96 16.43
C PRO A 295 5.15 14.02 17.36
N PRO A 296 5.24 14.76 18.47
CA PRO A 296 4.10 14.96 19.38
C PRO A 296 3.00 15.86 18.78
N MET A 297 3.36 16.75 17.85
CA MET A 297 2.47 17.69 17.16
C MET A 297 2.75 17.69 15.66
N TYR A 298 1.76 18.05 14.86
CA TYR A 298 1.84 18.04 13.40
C TYR A 298 1.45 19.40 12.81
N ASP A 299 2.19 19.81 11.79
CA ASP A 299 1.98 21.10 11.11
C ASP A 299 0.64 21.11 10.35
N VAL A 300 0.29 19.98 9.73
CA VAL A 300 -0.91 19.83 8.90
C VAL A 300 -1.67 18.57 9.29
N ILE A 301 -2.97 18.72 9.58
CA ILE A 301 -3.87 17.59 9.79
C ILE A 301 -4.94 17.60 8.69
N LEU A 302 -5.01 16.52 7.92
CA LEU A 302 -5.97 16.32 6.83
C LEU A 302 -6.65 14.97 7.04
N THR A 303 -7.96 14.98 7.27
CA THR A 303 -8.66 13.77 7.69
C THR A 303 -10.16 13.85 7.42
N ASN A 304 -10.79 12.67 7.36
CA ASN A 304 -12.24 12.51 7.25
C ASN A 304 -12.71 11.47 8.27
N PRO A 305 -12.98 11.90 9.52
CA PRO A 305 -13.41 10.99 10.58
C PRO A 305 -14.71 10.24 10.23
N PRO A 306 -14.88 9.02 10.74
CA PRO A 306 -16.08 8.24 10.47
C PRO A 306 -17.35 8.94 10.98
N PHE A 307 -18.42 8.90 10.17
CA PHE A 307 -19.71 9.49 10.49
C PHE A 307 -20.63 8.52 11.25
N GLY A 308 -21.33 9.01 12.27
CA GLY A 308 -22.46 8.33 12.91
C GLY A 308 -22.07 7.24 13.91
N GLY A 309 -20.83 7.22 14.40
CA GLY A 309 -20.33 6.23 15.35
C GLY A 309 -20.64 6.56 16.82
N LYS A 310 -20.75 5.51 17.65
CA LYS A 310 -20.75 5.63 19.12
C LYS A 310 -19.57 4.88 19.73
N GLU A 311 -18.68 5.60 20.40
CA GLU A 311 -17.57 5.02 21.13
C GLU A 311 -17.95 4.62 22.57
N GLY A 312 -17.39 3.49 22.99
CA GLY A 312 -17.50 2.98 24.36
C GLY A 312 -16.76 3.85 25.38
N LYS A 313 -16.99 3.59 26.68
CA LYS A 313 -16.41 4.38 27.78
C LYS A 313 -14.89 4.44 27.75
N ASP A 314 -14.22 3.37 27.31
CA ASP A 314 -12.76 3.30 27.27
C ASP A 314 -12.16 4.43 26.42
N ALA A 315 -12.71 4.68 25.23
CA ALA A 315 -12.31 5.80 24.39
C ALA A 315 -12.55 7.15 25.10
N GLN A 316 -13.73 7.31 25.73
CA GLN A 316 -14.13 8.56 26.37
C GLN A 316 -13.19 8.98 27.51
N THR A 317 -12.63 8.01 28.26
CA THR A 317 -11.74 8.30 29.40
C THR A 317 -10.44 9.00 29.00
N LYS A 318 -10.05 8.96 27.72
CA LYS A 318 -8.84 9.60 27.20
C LYS A 318 -9.02 11.10 26.93
N PHE A 319 -10.25 11.61 26.95
CA PHE A 319 -10.57 12.97 26.52
C PHE A 319 -11.20 13.78 27.65
N ALA A 320 -10.96 15.10 27.63
CA ALA A 320 -11.49 16.03 28.61
C ALA A 320 -13.02 16.08 28.58
N TYR A 321 -13.60 16.13 27.37
CA TYR A 321 -15.04 16.03 27.16
C TYR A 321 -15.43 14.59 26.83
N LYS A 322 -16.01 13.91 27.83
CA LYS A 322 -16.47 12.53 27.72
C LYS A 322 -17.78 12.48 26.93
N THR A 323 -17.73 11.95 25.71
CA THR A 323 -18.90 11.81 24.84
C THR A 323 -18.81 10.52 24.04
N GLY A 324 -19.96 9.90 23.77
CA GLY A 324 -20.01 8.76 22.86
C GLY A 324 -19.84 9.14 21.39
N SER A 325 -19.95 10.40 20.99
CA SER A 325 -19.82 10.79 19.57
C SER A 325 -18.38 10.61 19.09
N THR A 326 -18.19 9.69 18.14
CA THR A 326 -16.89 9.39 17.53
C THR A 326 -16.27 10.66 16.91
N GLU A 327 -17.07 11.49 16.25
CA GLU A 327 -16.62 12.73 15.59
C GLU A 327 -16.06 13.75 16.58
N VAL A 328 -16.74 13.93 17.72
CA VAL A 328 -16.29 14.86 18.76
C VAL A 328 -15.02 14.35 19.45
N LEU A 329 -14.86 13.03 19.60
CA LEU A 329 -13.62 12.46 20.14
C LEU A 329 -12.46 12.63 19.15
N PHE A 330 -12.67 12.42 17.84
CA PHE A 330 -11.64 12.72 16.83
C PHE A 330 -11.28 14.20 16.79
N LEU A 331 -12.25 15.10 16.91
CA LEU A 331 -11.97 16.54 16.98
C LEU A 331 -11.09 16.89 18.19
N GLN A 332 -11.38 16.31 19.36
CA GLN A 332 -10.52 16.50 20.55
C GLN A 332 -9.12 15.94 20.34
N HIS A 333 -8.98 14.78 19.69
CA HIS A 333 -7.67 14.21 19.34
C HIS A 333 -6.89 15.16 18.42
N ILE A 334 -7.53 15.66 17.36
CA ILE A 334 -6.93 16.57 16.38
C ILE A 334 -6.43 17.85 17.06
N ILE A 335 -7.24 18.47 17.92
CA ILE A 335 -6.86 19.68 18.67
C ILE A 335 -5.68 19.39 19.61
N GLY A 336 -5.59 18.19 20.17
CA GLY A 336 -4.53 17.80 21.10
C GLY A 336 -3.18 17.46 20.47
N VAL A 337 -3.13 17.31 19.14
CA VAL A 337 -1.92 16.93 18.39
C VAL A 337 -1.58 17.90 17.26
N HIS A 338 -2.25 19.06 17.22
CA HIS A 338 -1.89 20.17 16.34
C HIS A 338 -0.87 21.08 17.01
#